data_AF-A0A8S0FU20-F1
#
_entry.id   AF-A0A8S0FU20-F1
#
_cell.length_a   1.000
_cell.length_b   1.000
_cell.length_c   1.000
_cell.angle_alpha   90.00
_cell.angle_beta   90.00
_cell.angle_gamma   90.00
#
_symmetry.space_group_name_H-M   'P 1'
#
loop_
_entity.id
_entity.type
_entity.pdbx_description
1 polymer ?
#
loop_
_entity_poly.entity_id
_entity_poly.type
_entity_poly.pdbx_seq_one_letter_code
_entity_poly.pdbx_strand_id
1 'polypeptide(L)'
;MCGTVFILGSWLRYDYGQYTWRAASSQMLDKRGMVLWSNLFHIGILGIFFGHLFGMLTPHWMYAWFLPVAVKQQMAMILGGICGVLTLIGGAGLLVRRLTNPRIRATSSGADILILAILLIQCILATVNHHSFFSTTSGRQ
;
A
#
# COMPACT_ATOMS: atom_id res chain seq x y z
N MET A 1 19.97 5.98 -6.66
CA MET A 1 19.31 6.80 -7.70
C MET A 1 17.86 7.10 -7.39
N CYS A 2 16.99 6.11 -7.13
CA CYS A 2 15.57 6.32 -6.86
C CYS A 2 15.28 7.23 -5.65
N GLY A 3 16.00 7.04 -4.53
CA GLY A 3 15.85 7.88 -3.33
C GLY A 3 16.22 9.35 -3.57
N THR A 4 17.27 9.60 -4.35
CA THR A 4 17.70 10.95 -4.74
C THR A 4 16.64 11.66 -5.57
N VAL A 5 16.05 10.96 -6.56
CA VAL A 5 14.96 11.50 -7.39
C VAL A 5 13.69 11.74 -6.57
N PHE A 6 13.38 10.86 -5.61
CA PHE A 6 12.26 11.05 -4.70
C PHE A 6 12.43 12.30 -3.84
N ILE A 7 13.57 12.46 -3.16
CA ILE A 7 13.82 13.60 -2.26
C ILE A 7 13.90 14.91 -3.05
N LEU A 8 14.70 14.97 -4.12
CA LEU A 8 14.85 16.19 -4.93
C LEU A 8 13.57 16.53 -5.69
N GLY A 9 12.86 15.53 -6.22
CA GLY A 9 11.58 15.73 -6.89
C GLY A 9 10.48 16.23 -5.95
N SER A 10 10.42 15.69 -4.72
CA SER A 10 9.49 16.18 -3.68
C SER A 10 9.81 17.60 -3.25
N TRP A 11 11.08 17.95 -3.06
CA TRP A 11 11.48 19.32 -2.71
C TRP A 11 11.16 20.29 -3.85
N LEU A 12 11.57 20.00 -5.07
CA LEU A 12 11.36 20.89 -6.20
C LEU A 12 9.87 21.11 -6.51
N ARG A 13 9.03 20.09 -6.30
CA ARG A 13 7.56 20.24 -6.37
C ARG A 13 6.97 21.02 -5.19
N TYR A 14 7.60 20.98 -4.02
CA TYR A 14 7.19 21.77 -2.85
C TYR A 14 7.41 23.26 -3.08
N ASP A 15 8.56 23.63 -3.64
CA ASP A 15 8.92 25.03 -3.91
C ASP A 15 8.20 25.61 -5.13
N TYR A 16 8.14 24.87 -6.25
CA TYR A 16 7.68 25.41 -7.53
C TYR A 16 6.26 24.98 -7.92
N GLY A 17 5.64 24.07 -7.16
CA GLY A 17 4.42 23.34 -7.57
C GLY A 17 3.25 23.37 -6.59
N GLN A 18 3.19 24.34 -5.68
CA GLN A 18 2.19 24.40 -4.59
C GLN A 18 0.72 24.25 -5.07
N TYR A 19 0.33 24.84 -6.19
CA TYR A 19 -1.04 24.70 -6.73
C TYR A 19 -1.41 23.25 -7.13
N THR A 20 -0.40 22.43 -7.45
CA THR A 20 -0.57 21.01 -7.81
C THR A 20 -0.42 20.06 -6.61
N TRP A 21 -0.17 20.59 -5.41
CA TRP A 21 -0.08 19.82 -4.17
C TRP A 21 -1.47 19.72 -3.53
N ARG A 22 -2.35 18.94 -4.16
CA ARG A 22 -3.70 18.69 -3.64
C ARG A 22 -3.92 17.19 -3.57
N ALA A 23 -4.70 16.75 -2.58
CA ALA A 23 -5.12 15.35 -2.46
C ALA A 23 -6.04 14.86 -3.60
N ALA A 24 -6.22 15.67 -4.67
CA ALA A 24 -7.00 15.38 -5.88
C ALA A 24 -8.28 14.57 -5.59
N SER A 25 -9.04 14.99 -4.57
CA SER A 25 -10.16 14.19 -4.06
C SER A 25 -11.28 14.12 -5.09
N SER A 26 -11.51 12.93 -5.64
CA SER A 26 -12.66 12.65 -6.50
C SER A 26 -13.97 12.45 -5.70
N GLN A 27 -13.93 12.62 -4.37
CA GLN A 27 -15.08 12.40 -3.46
C GLN A 27 -16.26 13.31 -3.73
N MET A 28 -16.02 14.50 -4.26
CA MET A 28 -17.06 15.44 -4.64
C MET A 28 -17.89 14.95 -5.85
N LEU A 29 -17.31 14.12 -6.72
CA LEU A 29 -17.92 13.73 -8.00
C LEU A 29 -18.77 12.45 -7.90
N ASP A 30 -18.47 11.53 -6.98
CA ASP A 30 -19.28 10.33 -6.74
C ASP A 30 -19.14 9.78 -5.29
N LYS A 31 -19.98 10.26 -4.39
CA LYS A 31 -19.97 9.87 -2.96
C LYS A 31 -20.29 8.39 -2.70
N ARG A 32 -20.89 7.66 -3.65
CA ARG A 32 -21.55 6.37 -3.38
C ARG A 32 -20.56 5.23 -3.13
N GLY A 33 -20.18 4.99 -1.87
CA GLY A 33 -19.23 3.93 -1.48
C GLY A 33 -17.77 4.36 -1.50
N MET A 34 -17.45 5.63 -1.76
CA MET A 34 -16.04 6.07 -1.80
C MET A 34 -15.39 6.00 -0.41
N VAL A 35 -16.15 6.28 0.65
CA VAL A 35 -15.67 6.20 2.03
C VAL A 35 -15.27 4.78 2.41
N LEU A 36 -16.06 3.77 2.02
CA LEU A 36 -15.77 2.37 2.34
C LEU A 36 -14.50 1.88 1.62
N TRP A 37 -14.44 2.06 0.28
CA TRP A 37 -13.29 1.60 -0.50
C TRP A 37 -12.00 2.38 -0.19
N SER A 38 -12.12 3.70 0.06
CA SER A 38 -10.98 4.54 0.45
C SER A 38 -10.46 4.18 1.84
N ASN A 39 -11.34 3.94 2.83
CA ASN A 39 -10.92 3.57 4.17
C ASN A 39 -10.25 2.19 4.19
N LEU A 40 -10.79 1.20 3.47
CA LEU A 40 -10.16 -0.12 3.35
C LEU A 40 -8.75 -0.04 2.76
N PHE A 41 -8.58 0.80 1.73
CA PHE A 41 -7.27 1.02 1.12
C PHE A 41 -6.29 1.75 2.07
N HIS A 42 -6.73 2.81 2.76
CA HIS A 42 -5.86 3.59 3.64
C HIS A 42 -5.49 2.84 4.93
N ILE A 43 -6.43 2.13 5.55
CA ILE A 43 -6.15 1.32 6.73
C ILE A 43 -5.17 0.19 6.36
N GLY A 44 -5.38 -0.44 5.21
CA GLY A 44 -4.47 -1.46 4.68
C GLY A 44 -3.06 -0.94 4.41
N ILE A 45 -2.92 0.15 3.63
CA ILE A 45 -1.61 0.70 3.26
C ILE A 45 -0.84 1.25 4.47
N LEU A 46 -1.52 1.86 5.43
CA LEU A 46 -0.89 2.32 6.68
C LEU A 46 -0.40 1.14 7.52
N GLY A 47 -1.19 0.07 7.61
CA GLY A 47 -0.78 -1.18 8.27
C GLY A 47 0.46 -1.78 7.63
N ILE A 48 0.52 -1.84 6.30
CA ILE A 48 1.70 -2.33 5.55
C ILE A 48 2.92 -1.42 5.77
N PHE A 49 2.72 -0.11 5.74
CA PHE A 49 3.79 0.88 5.93
C PHE A 49 4.43 0.74 7.32
N PHE A 50 3.62 0.72 8.38
CA PHE A 50 4.13 0.51 9.73
C PHE A 50 4.70 -0.90 9.90
N GLY A 51 4.08 -1.92 9.32
CA GLY A 51 4.60 -3.29 9.32
C GLY A 51 6.01 -3.40 8.71
N HIS A 52 6.25 -2.72 7.58
CA HIS A 52 7.57 -2.66 6.94
C HIS A 52 8.56 -1.82 7.74
N LEU A 53 8.11 -0.66 8.26
CA LEU A 53 8.95 0.23 9.06
C LEU A 53 9.45 -0.49 10.31
N PHE A 54 8.57 -1.10 11.09
CA PHE A 54 8.97 -1.83 12.28
C PHE A 54 9.65 -3.16 11.95
N GLY A 55 9.28 -3.83 10.84
CA GLY A 55 9.90 -5.07 10.41
C GLY A 55 11.37 -4.92 9.99
N MET A 56 11.71 -3.87 9.23
CA MET A 56 13.07 -3.67 8.71
C MET A 56 13.93 -2.75 9.59
N LEU A 57 13.32 -1.80 10.32
CA LEU A 57 14.06 -0.77 11.06
C LEU A 57 14.25 -1.11 12.54
N THR A 58 13.66 -2.19 13.10
CA THR A 58 13.91 -2.55 14.50
C THR A 58 15.25 -3.26 14.69
N PRO A 59 16.25 -2.64 15.37
CA PRO A 59 17.55 -3.25 15.59
C PRO A 59 17.46 -4.45 16.55
N HIS A 60 18.28 -5.48 16.29
CA HIS A 60 18.34 -6.71 17.09
C HIS A 60 18.60 -6.46 18.59
N TRP A 61 19.31 -5.38 18.91
CA TRP A 61 19.66 -4.98 20.28
C TRP A 61 18.45 -4.55 21.14
N MET A 62 17.36 -4.07 20.54
CA MET A 62 16.23 -3.53 21.29
C MET A 62 15.28 -4.59 21.84
N TYR A 63 15.36 -5.84 21.33
CA TYR A 63 14.37 -6.89 21.64
C TYR A 63 14.96 -8.28 21.91
N ALA A 64 16.28 -8.39 22.07
CA ALA A 64 16.97 -9.67 22.28
C ALA A 64 16.39 -10.51 23.44
N TRP A 65 15.75 -9.88 24.43
CA TRP A 65 15.13 -10.55 25.58
C TRP A 65 13.67 -10.98 25.34
N PHE A 66 12.91 -10.32 24.46
CA PHE A 66 11.44 -10.43 24.43
C PHE A 66 10.84 -10.96 23.12
N LEU A 67 11.57 -10.94 22.00
CA LEU A 67 11.04 -11.36 20.69
C LEU A 67 12.06 -12.18 19.88
N PRO A 68 11.99 -13.52 19.92
CA PRO A 68 12.76 -14.36 19.01
C PRO A 68 12.36 -14.10 17.56
N VAL A 69 13.31 -14.25 16.63
CA VAL A 69 13.15 -13.96 15.19
C VAL A 69 11.94 -14.69 14.59
N ALA A 70 11.67 -15.92 15.03
CA ALA A 70 10.51 -16.69 14.59
C ALA A 70 9.16 -16.00 14.90
N VAL A 71 9.03 -15.35 16.05
CA VAL A 71 7.78 -14.65 16.45
C VAL A 71 7.60 -13.38 15.63
N LYS A 72 8.67 -12.62 15.38
CA LYS A 72 8.62 -11.46 14.48
C LYS A 72 8.22 -11.85 13.06
N GLN A 73 8.76 -12.96 12.57
CA GLN A 73 8.42 -13.48 11.24
C GLN A 73 6.96 -13.92 11.16
N GLN A 74 6.44 -14.63 12.18
CA GLN A 74 5.02 -15.01 12.22
C GLN A 74 4.08 -13.82 12.35
N MET A 75 4.41 -12.82 13.16
CA MET A 75 3.62 -11.58 13.25
C MET A 75 3.64 -10.81 11.93
N ALA A 76 4.79 -10.72 11.26
CA ALA A 76 4.89 -10.08 9.94
C ALA A 76 4.04 -10.81 8.89
N MET A 77 3.98 -12.15 8.96
CA MET A 77 3.16 -12.96 8.06
C MET A 77 1.66 -12.74 8.29
N ILE A 78 1.19 -12.85 9.54
CA ILE A 78 -0.24 -12.73 9.87
C ILE A 78 -0.72 -11.29 9.66
N LEU A 79 -0.02 -10.32 10.26
CA LEU A 79 -0.41 -8.92 10.19
C LEU A 79 -0.25 -8.36 8.77
N GLY A 80 0.86 -8.70 8.09
CA GLY A 80 1.11 -8.32 6.71
C GLY A 80 0.12 -8.95 5.74
N GLY A 81 -0.27 -10.21 5.95
CA GLY A 81 -1.30 -10.89 5.16
C GLY A 81 -2.67 -10.24 5.28
N ILE A 82 -3.13 -9.96 6.51
CA ILE A 82 -4.43 -9.31 6.75
C ILE A 82 -4.46 -7.91 6.13
N CYS A 83 -3.43 -7.09 6.39
CA CYS A 83 -3.34 -5.75 5.80
C CYS A 83 -3.20 -5.78 4.27
N GLY A 84 -2.50 -6.77 3.72
CA GLY A 84 -2.39 -7.00 2.27
C GLY A 84 -3.74 -7.29 1.62
N VAL A 85 -4.52 -8.21 2.18
CA VAL A 85 -5.86 -8.55 1.66
C VAL A 85 -6.80 -7.35 1.74
N LEU A 86 -6.79 -6.60 2.84
CA LEU A 86 -7.59 -5.37 2.98
C LEU A 86 -7.22 -4.32 1.93
N THR A 87 -5.92 -4.14 1.67
CA THR A 87 -5.42 -3.20 0.64
C THR A 87 -5.79 -3.65 -0.77
N LEU A 88 -5.73 -4.96 -1.07
CA LEU A 88 -6.14 -5.52 -2.36
C LEU A 88 -7.63 -5.30 -2.62
N ILE A 89 -8.48 -5.61 -1.64
CA ILE A 89 -9.94 -5.44 -1.77
C ILE A 89 -10.29 -3.95 -1.93
N GLY A 90 -9.69 -3.07 -1.12
CA GLY A 90 -9.87 -1.62 -1.23
C GLY A 90 -9.39 -1.05 -2.56
N GLY A 91 -8.20 -1.45 -3.01
CA GLY A 91 -7.59 -1.01 -4.27
C GLY A 91 -8.33 -1.50 -5.50
N ALA A 92 -8.73 -2.78 -5.53
CA ALA A 92 -9.51 -3.35 -6.63
C ALA A 92 -10.88 -2.68 -6.76
N GLY A 93 -11.56 -2.41 -5.64
CA GLY A 93 -12.82 -1.68 -5.62
C GLY A 93 -12.69 -0.24 -6.16
N LEU A 94 -11.60 0.46 -5.83
CA LEU A 94 -11.31 1.78 -6.38
C LEU A 94 -10.96 1.72 -7.88
N LEU A 95 -10.22 0.71 -8.32
CA LEU A 95 -9.84 0.54 -9.72
C LEU A 95 -11.05 0.22 -10.61
N VAL A 96 -11.92 -0.71 -10.18
CA VAL A 96 -13.18 -1.01 -10.86
C VAL A 96 -14.02 0.26 -10.97
N ARG A 97 -14.18 1.03 -9.89
CA ARG A 97 -14.94 2.29 -9.97
C ARG A 97 -14.31 3.31 -10.91
N ARG A 98 -12.98 3.42 -10.98
CA ARG A 98 -12.30 4.33 -11.93
C ARG A 98 -12.45 3.90 -13.39
N LEU A 99 -12.55 2.61 -13.68
CA LEU A 99 -12.70 2.09 -15.05
C LEU A 99 -14.16 2.05 -15.51
N THR A 100 -15.11 1.73 -14.62
CA THR A 100 -16.52 1.52 -14.97
C THR A 100 -17.34 2.81 -14.94
N ASN A 101 -16.96 3.84 -14.15
CA ASN A 101 -17.69 5.11 -14.13
C ASN A 101 -17.18 6.09 -15.20
N PRO A 102 -17.97 6.43 -16.24
CA PRO A 102 -17.54 7.34 -17.31
C PRO A 102 -17.23 8.75 -16.79
N ARG A 103 -17.90 9.19 -15.71
CA ARG A 103 -17.67 10.51 -15.09
C ARG A 103 -16.32 10.61 -14.40
N ILE A 104 -15.86 9.53 -13.75
CA ILE A 104 -14.60 9.49 -13.01
C ILE A 104 -13.43 9.28 -13.98
N ARG A 105 -13.63 8.47 -15.03
CA ARG A 105 -12.63 8.27 -16.09
C ARG A 105 -12.35 9.57 -16.88
N ALA A 106 -13.36 10.42 -17.07
CA ALA A 106 -13.20 11.70 -17.77
C ALA A 106 -12.41 12.76 -16.96
N THR A 107 -12.42 12.68 -15.63
CA THR A 107 -11.73 13.66 -14.75
C THR A 107 -10.47 13.11 -14.08
N SER A 108 -10.18 11.82 -14.22
CA SER A 108 -9.01 11.17 -13.61
C SER A 108 -7.79 11.36 -14.50
N SER A 109 -6.66 11.75 -13.91
CA SER A 109 -5.40 11.80 -14.65
C SER A 109 -4.89 10.37 -14.90
N GLY A 110 -4.22 10.13 -16.02
CA GLY A 110 -3.57 8.85 -16.31
C GLY A 110 -2.56 8.45 -15.23
N ALA A 111 -1.95 9.43 -14.56
CA ALA A 111 -1.05 9.22 -13.42
C ALA A 111 -1.77 8.58 -12.22
N ASP A 112 -3.02 8.94 -11.94
CA ASP A 112 -3.79 8.38 -10.82
C ASP A 112 -4.07 6.89 -11.04
N ILE A 113 -4.38 6.52 -12.29
CA ILE A 113 -4.63 5.13 -12.69
C ILE A 113 -3.31 4.34 -12.65
N LEU A 114 -2.22 4.91 -13.16
CA LEU A 114 -0.90 4.28 -13.15
C LEU A 114 -0.43 3.97 -11.73
N ILE A 115 -0.50 4.94 -10.82
CA ILE A 115 -0.08 4.77 -9.43
C ILE A 115 -0.92 3.71 -8.73
N LEU A 116 -2.24 3.73 -8.91
CA LEU A 116 -3.13 2.72 -8.31
C LEU A 116 -2.86 1.31 -8.87
N ALA A 117 -2.57 1.19 -10.17
CA ALA A 117 -2.22 -0.07 -10.81
C ALA A 117 -0.87 -0.61 -10.31
N ILE A 118 0.16 0.23 -10.21
CA ILE A 118 1.47 -0.16 -9.67
C ILE A 118 1.33 -0.64 -8.22
N LEU A 119 0.55 0.06 -7.38
CA LEU A 119 0.31 -0.35 -6.00
C LEU A 119 -0.44 -1.69 -5.90
N LEU A 120 -1.42 -1.93 -6.79
CA LEU A 120 -2.11 -3.22 -6.87
C LEU A 120 -1.15 -4.35 -7.27
N ILE A 121 -0.34 -4.14 -8.32
CA ILE A 121 0.65 -5.13 -8.77
C ILE A 121 1.64 -5.44 -7.64
N GLN A 122 2.16 -4.41 -6.96
CA GLN A 122 3.06 -4.57 -5.83
C GLN A 122 2.42 -5.39 -4.69
N CYS A 123 1.14 -5.14 -4.39
CA CYS A 123 0.42 -5.86 -3.35
C CYS A 123 0.15 -7.33 -3.75
N ILE A 124 -0.24 -7.59 -4.99
CA ILE A 124 -0.42 -8.96 -5.53
C ILE A 124 0.91 -9.72 -5.44
N LEU A 125 2.00 -9.10 -5.90
CA LEU A 125 3.33 -9.70 -5.83
C LEU A 125 3.71 -10.03 -4.39
N ALA A 126 3.45 -9.13 -3.43
CA ALA A 126 3.72 -9.38 -2.02
C ALA A 126 2.90 -10.56 -1.47
N THR A 127 1.61 -10.65 -1.81
CA THR A 127 0.75 -11.78 -1.38
C THR A 127 1.18 -13.11 -1.99
N VAL A 128 1.58 -13.12 -3.27
CA VAL A 128 2.11 -14.32 -3.93
C VAL A 128 3.40 -14.79 -3.26
N ASN A 129 4.34 -13.88 -3.00
CA ASN A 129 5.59 -14.22 -2.30
C ASN A 129 5.31 -14.77 -0.89
N HIS A 130 4.36 -14.18 -0.18
CA HIS A 130 3.93 -14.67 1.13
C HIS A 130 3.38 -16.10 1.06
N HIS A 131 2.54 -16.41 0.06
CA HIS A 131 2.00 -17.75 -0.14
C HIS A 131 3.09 -18.77 -0.49
N SER A 132 4.00 -18.45 -1.42
CA SER A 132 5.13 -19.32 -1.78
C SER A 132 6.06 -19.61 -0.60
N PHE A 133 6.27 -18.62 0.27
CA PHE A 133 7.04 -18.78 1.49
C PHE A 133 6.33 -19.71 2.50
N PHE A 134 5.01 -19.55 2.69
CA PHE A 134 4.20 -20.42 3.53
C PHE A 134 4.25 -21.88 3.07
N SER A 135 4.09 -22.13 1.76
CA SER A 135 4.21 -23.47 1.16
C SER A 135 5.58 -24.10 1.39
N THR A 136 6.65 -23.30 1.34
CA THR A 136 8.03 -23.79 1.59
C THR A 136 8.26 -24.15 3.05
N THR A 137 7.67 -23.41 4.00
CA THR A 137 7.76 -23.72 5.43
C THR A 137 6.87 -24.91 5.85
N SER A 138 5.73 -25.11 5.18
CA SER A 138 4.80 -26.23 5.44
C SER A 138 5.34 -27.59 4.98
N GLY A 139 6.25 -27.63 4.00
CA GLY A 139 6.86 -28.86 3.49
C GLY A 139 8.14 -29.30 4.21
N ARG A 140 8.54 -28.61 5.29
CA ARG A 140 9.70 -28.93 6.14
C ARG A 140 9.33 -29.43 7.54
N GLN A 141 8.07 -29.80 7.75
CA GLN A 141 7.58 -30.50 8.96
C GLN A 141 7.37 -31.97 8.62
#